data_AF-A0A1G7UTT4-F1
#
_entry.id   AF-A0A1G7UTT4-F1
#
_cell.length_a   1.000
_cell.length_b   1.000
_cell.length_c   1.000
_cell.angle_alpha   90.00
_cell.angle_beta   90.00
_cell.angle_gamma   90.00
#
_symmetry.space_group_name_H-M   'P 1'
#
loop_
_entity.id
_entity.type
_entity.pdbx_description
1 polymer ?
#
loop_
_entity_poly.entity_id
_entity_poly.type
_entity_poly.pdbx_seq_one_letter_code
_entity_poly.pdbx_strand_id
1 'polypeptide(L)'
;MEKELEQTQRDLTKIVLFGPESTGKSTLAESLARHYNTEWVPEFARAYLQEKYNNSAEMCAPSDLIPIAKGQIQLENEKAKKAKDLLFCDTNVLQTLTYAKTYYKNFEDPILEDCVKQHQYAHYFLTCIDTPWVPDDLRDKPHERKEMFAIFEETLISRGVSYTVLKGNLTERLQKAKSILKTL
;
A
#
# COMPACT_ATOMS: atom_id res chain seq x y z
N MET A 1 3.70 12.67 17.85
CA MET A 1 4.04 11.40 17.18
C MET A 1 5.56 11.27 17.20
N GLU A 2 6.14 10.06 17.25
CA GLU A 2 7.60 9.93 17.13
C GLU A 2 8.06 10.47 15.77
N LYS A 3 9.23 11.11 15.71
CA LYS A 3 9.77 11.72 14.48
C LYS A 3 9.88 10.73 13.31
N GLU A 4 10.10 9.46 13.60
CA GLU A 4 10.21 8.38 12.60
C GLU A 4 8.87 8.02 11.94
N LEU A 5 7.76 8.41 12.57
CA LEU A 5 6.41 8.18 12.09
C LEU A 5 5.82 9.42 11.41
N GLU A 6 6.57 10.52 11.28
CA GLU A 6 6.08 11.74 10.65
C GLU A 6 6.24 11.70 9.13
N GLN A 7 5.18 12.09 8.42
CA GLN A 7 5.22 12.24 6.97
C GLN A 7 5.92 13.56 6.59
N THR A 8 6.84 13.49 5.63
CA THR A 8 7.54 14.66 5.09
C THR A 8 6.53 15.62 4.45
N GLN A 9 6.56 16.86 4.93
CA GLN A 9 5.74 17.96 4.43
C GLN A 9 6.40 18.57 3.20
N ARG A 10 5.81 18.32 2.04
CA ARG A 10 6.22 18.86 0.75
C ARG A 10 4.97 18.98 -0.12
N ASP A 11 4.93 20.00 -0.97
CA ASP A 11 3.94 20.10 -2.03
C ASP A 11 4.20 18.98 -3.07
N LEU A 12 3.55 17.84 -2.88
CA LEU A 12 3.76 16.60 -3.62
C LEU A 12 2.46 15.79 -3.62
N THR A 13 1.96 15.45 -4.80
CA THR A 13 0.75 14.63 -4.94
C THR A 13 1.10 13.16 -4.73
N LYS A 14 0.73 12.61 -3.57
CA LYS A 14 0.96 11.20 -3.22
C LYS A 14 -0.23 10.34 -3.62
N ILE A 15 0.04 9.31 -4.39
CA ILE A 15 -0.95 8.37 -4.93
C ILE A 15 -0.65 6.98 -4.37
N VAL A 16 -1.64 6.33 -3.77
CA VAL A 16 -1.45 5.03 -3.13
C VAL A 16 -1.96 3.92 -4.02
N LEU A 17 -1.15 2.89 -4.23
CA LEU A 17 -1.57 1.61 -4.78
C LEU A 17 -1.97 0.74 -3.59
N PHE A 18 -3.25 0.37 -3.56
CA PHE A 18 -3.88 -0.27 -2.40
C PHE A 18 -4.63 -1.52 -2.84
N GLY A 19 -4.63 -2.56 -2.01
CA GLY A 19 -5.38 -3.78 -2.31
C GLY A 19 -4.72 -5.05 -1.78
N PRO A 20 -5.42 -6.19 -1.88
CA PRO A 20 -4.91 -7.48 -1.47
C PRO A 20 -3.60 -7.87 -2.16
N GLU A 21 -2.94 -8.90 -1.64
CA GLU A 21 -1.78 -9.53 -2.27
C GLU A 21 -2.06 -10.02 -3.70
N SER A 22 -1.01 -10.15 -4.50
CA SER A 22 -1.10 -10.71 -5.87
C SER A 22 -2.05 -9.95 -6.82
N THR A 23 -2.19 -8.64 -6.64
CA THR A 23 -3.08 -7.78 -7.46
C THR A 23 -2.32 -6.83 -8.39
N GLY A 24 -0.98 -6.91 -8.46
CA GLY A 24 -0.17 -6.13 -9.41
C GLY A 24 0.15 -4.69 -8.99
N LYS A 25 0.05 -4.36 -7.70
CA LYS A 25 0.37 -3.03 -7.14
C LYS A 25 1.78 -2.56 -7.49
N SER A 26 2.79 -3.36 -7.20
CA SER A 26 4.21 -3.00 -7.41
C SER A 26 4.51 -2.72 -8.88
N THR A 27 4.06 -3.62 -9.76
CA THR A 27 4.21 -3.46 -11.22
C THR A 27 3.54 -2.19 -11.71
N LEU A 28 2.36 -1.84 -11.18
CA LEU A 28 1.65 -0.64 -11.55
C LEU A 28 2.32 0.63 -11.01
N ALA A 29 2.77 0.63 -9.76
CA ALA A 29 3.49 1.75 -9.14
C ALA A 29 4.77 2.08 -9.91
N GLU A 30 5.57 1.06 -10.21
CA GLU A 30 6.80 1.20 -11.00
C GLU A 30 6.50 1.72 -12.42
N SER A 31 5.48 1.16 -13.08
CA SER A 31 5.11 1.55 -14.44
C SER A 31 4.62 3.00 -14.52
N LEU A 32 3.84 3.45 -13.53
CA LEU A 32 3.39 4.84 -13.42
C LEU A 32 4.56 5.77 -13.14
N ALA A 33 5.42 5.45 -12.18
CA ALA A 33 6.60 6.26 -11.88
C ALA A 33 7.52 6.42 -13.09
N ARG A 34 7.76 5.34 -13.85
CA ARG A 34 8.52 5.39 -15.11
C ARG A 34 7.83 6.29 -16.14
N HIS A 35 6.51 6.19 -16.29
CA HIS A 35 5.77 7.00 -17.26
C HIS A 35 5.84 8.51 -16.95
N TYR A 36 5.68 8.88 -15.67
CA TYR A 36 5.72 10.27 -15.21
C TYR A 36 7.13 10.78 -14.88
N ASN A 37 8.17 9.96 -15.10
CA ASN A 37 9.56 10.28 -14.79
C ASN A 37 9.73 10.83 -13.35
N THR A 38 9.18 10.08 -12.40
CA THR A 38 9.20 10.35 -10.96
C THR A 38 9.51 9.07 -10.17
N GLU A 39 9.41 9.13 -8.84
CA GLU A 39 9.71 8.03 -7.93
C GLU A 39 8.48 7.19 -7.56
N TRP A 40 8.74 5.96 -7.11
CA TRP A 40 7.77 5.13 -6.40
C TRP A 40 8.38 4.55 -5.12
N VAL A 41 7.50 4.17 -4.19
CA VAL A 41 7.84 3.55 -2.90
C VAL A 41 7.51 2.05 -2.98
N PRO A 42 8.47 1.14 -2.73
CA PRO A 42 8.21 -0.29 -2.65
C PRO A 42 7.60 -0.69 -1.31
N GLU A 43 6.98 -1.88 -1.28
CA GLU A 43 6.29 -2.39 -0.10
C GLU A 43 7.33 -2.86 0.92
N PHE A 44 7.50 -2.10 2.01
CA PHE A 44 8.49 -2.40 3.04
C PHE A 44 8.23 -3.76 3.69
N ALA A 45 6.96 -4.05 3.97
CA ALA A 45 6.53 -5.30 4.60
C ALA A 45 7.05 -6.53 3.85
N ARG A 46 7.11 -6.48 2.52
CA ARG A 46 7.57 -7.60 1.71
C ARG A 46 9.04 -7.94 1.97
N ALA A 47 9.91 -6.93 1.96
CA ALA A 47 11.33 -7.13 2.23
C ALA A 47 11.56 -7.59 3.68
N TYR A 48 10.91 -6.90 4.64
CA TYR A 48 11.02 -7.19 6.06
C TYR A 48 10.60 -8.62 6.42
N LEU A 49 9.42 -9.05 5.94
CA LEU A 49 8.88 -10.37 6.26
C LEU A 49 9.64 -11.49 5.54
N GLN A 50 10.16 -11.24 4.33
CA GLN A 50 11.00 -12.22 3.65
C GLN A 50 12.32 -12.44 4.41
N GLU A 51 12.95 -11.37 4.91
CA GLU A 51 14.16 -11.49 5.72
C GLU A 51 13.89 -12.26 7.01
N LYS A 52 12.79 -11.94 7.71
CA LYS A 52 12.36 -12.69 8.91
C LYS A 52 12.15 -14.17 8.59
N TYR A 53 11.39 -14.49 7.54
CA TYR A 53 11.12 -15.86 7.14
C TYR A 53 12.40 -16.62 6.78
N ASN A 54 13.32 -15.99 6.04
CA ASN A 54 14.60 -16.62 5.69
C ASN A 54 15.47 -16.93 6.91
N ASN A 55 15.37 -16.11 7.96
CA ASN A 55 16.19 -16.25 9.17
C ASN A 55 15.59 -17.23 10.20
N SER A 56 14.27 -17.24 10.37
CA SER A 56 13.60 -17.99 11.45
C SER A 56 12.37 -18.80 11.02
N ALA A 57 12.00 -18.79 9.73
CA ALA A 57 10.75 -19.38 9.21
C ALA A 57 9.48 -18.88 9.90
N GLU A 58 9.54 -17.68 10.50
CA GLU A 58 8.40 -17.07 11.18
C GLU A 58 7.59 -16.19 10.23
N MET A 59 6.27 -16.24 10.39
CA MET A 59 5.32 -15.37 9.70
C MET A 59 5.18 -14.00 10.40
N CYS A 60 4.38 -13.12 9.79
CA CYS A 60 4.02 -11.84 10.37
C CYS A 60 3.30 -12.03 11.72
N ALA A 61 3.78 -11.34 12.75
CA ALA A 61 3.24 -11.27 14.08
C ALA A 61 2.84 -9.81 14.42
N PRO A 62 1.95 -9.57 15.40
CA PRO A 62 1.55 -8.22 15.78
C PRO A 62 2.72 -7.28 16.13
N SER A 63 3.81 -7.83 16.69
CA SER A 63 5.04 -7.09 17.01
C SER A 63 5.75 -6.52 15.79
N ASP A 64 5.48 -7.03 14.59
CA ASP A 64 6.10 -6.59 13.34
C ASP A 64 5.41 -5.36 12.76
N LEU A 65 4.17 -5.05 13.17
CA LEU A 65 3.33 -4.04 12.53
C LEU A 65 3.89 -2.61 12.68
N ILE A 66 4.37 -2.24 13.86
CA ILE A 66 5.00 -0.93 14.09
C ILE A 66 6.34 -0.81 13.34
N PRO A 67 7.26 -1.79 13.40
CA PRO A 67 8.43 -1.82 12.54
C PRO A 67 8.11 -1.66 11.05
N ILE A 68 7.09 -2.37 10.56
CA ILE A 68 6.64 -2.26 9.16
C ILE A 68 6.12 -0.85 8.85
N ALA A 69 5.32 -0.27 9.74
CA ALA A 69 4.79 1.08 9.56
C ALA A 69 5.92 2.13 9.51
N LYS A 70 6.88 2.06 10.45
CA LYS A 70 8.07 2.92 10.46
C LYS A 70 8.86 2.80 9.17
N GLY A 71 9.15 1.57 8.74
CA GLY A 71 9.89 1.31 7.50
C GLY A 71 9.17 1.86 6.27
N GLN A 72 7.85 1.67 6.18
CA GLN A 72 7.06 2.21 5.06
C GLN A 72 7.10 3.75 5.05
N ILE A 73 6.87 4.40 6.19
CA ILE A 73 6.91 5.87 6.31
C ILE A 73 8.30 6.40 5.97
N GLN A 74 9.36 5.73 6.43
CA GLN A 74 10.72 6.11 6.11
C GLN A 74 10.99 6.05 4.60
N LEU A 75 10.59 4.96 3.93
CA LEU A 75 10.72 4.85 2.48
C LEU A 75 9.90 5.92 1.74
N GLU A 76 8.66 6.19 2.18
CA GLU A 76 7.84 7.27 1.64
C GLU A 76 8.56 8.61 1.75
N ASN A 77 9.15 8.91 2.91
CA ASN A 77 9.89 10.14 3.17
C ASN A 77 11.17 10.27 2.33
N GLU A 78 11.91 9.17 2.17
CA GLU A 78 13.12 9.14 1.35
C GLU A 78 12.81 9.36 -0.14
N LYS A 79 11.76 8.72 -0.63
CA LYS A 79 11.31 8.85 -2.02
C LYS A 79 10.67 10.22 -2.29
N ALA A 80 9.93 10.78 -1.34
CA ALA A 80 9.34 12.13 -1.45
C ALA A 80 10.39 13.24 -1.63
N LYS A 81 11.61 13.05 -1.11
CA LYS A 81 12.72 14.01 -1.32
C LYS A 81 13.18 14.06 -2.78
N LYS A 82 13.07 12.94 -3.50
CA LYS A 82 13.55 12.75 -4.87
C LYS A 82 12.44 12.85 -5.92
N ALA A 83 11.20 12.59 -5.52
CA ALA A 83 10.02 12.72 -6.36
C ALA A 83 9.85 14.15 -6.90
N LYS A 84 9.23 14.24 -8.07
CA LYS A 84 8.79 15.52 -8.67
C LYS A 84 7.39 15.86 -8.18
N ASP A 85 6.44 16.08 -9.07
CA ASP A 85 5.07 16.48 -8.72
C ASP A 85 4.21 15.32 -8.18
N LEU A 86 4.58 14.07 -8.53
CA LEU A 86 3.86 12.85 -8.17
C LEU A 86 4.76 11.86 -7.43
N LEU A 87 4.22 11.16 -6.43
CA LEU A 87 4.85 10.00 -5.80
C LEU A 87 3.85 8.84 -5.74
N PHE A 88 4.25 7.67 -6.25
CA PHE A 88 3.43 6.46 -6.23
C PHE A 88 3.85 5.53 -5.10
N CYS A 89 2.99 5.29 -4.13
CA CYS A 89 3.29 4.47 -2.96
C CYS A 89 2.65 3.08 -3.09
N ASP A 90 3.46 2.03 -3.26
CA ASP A 90 3.06 0.64 -3.01
C ASP A 90 3.68 0.23 -1.67
N THR A 91 3.00 0.31 -0.54
CA THR A 91 1.65 0.75 -0.26
C THR A 91 1.74 1.94 0.70
N ASN A 92 0.82 2.08 1.66
CA ASN A 92 1.00 2.94 2.82
C ASN A 92 0.57 2.23 4.12
N VAL A 93 0.71 2.93 5.25
CA VAL A 93 0.35 2.43 6.59
C VAL A 93 -1.11 2.00 6.74
N LEU A 94 -2.02 2.48 5.89
CA LEU A 94 -3.40 2.02 5.89
C LEU A 94 -3.50 0.54 5.49
N GLN A 95 -2.66 0.06 4.57
CA GLN A 95 -2.66 -1.36 4.18
C GLN A 95 -2.20 -2.25 5.33
N THR A 96 -1.16 -1.84 6.06
CA THR A 96 -0.71 -2.51 7.28
C THR A 96 -1.84 -2.62 8.30
N LEU A 97 -2.54 -1.52 8.57
CA LEU A 97 -3.68 -1.52 9.50
C LEU A 97 -4.84 -2.40 9.02
N THR A 98 -5.13 -2.38 7.72
CA THR A 98 -6.21 -3.17 7.09
C THR A 98 -5.93 -4.66 7.27
N TYR A 99 -4.70 -5.10 6.97
CA TYR A 99 -4.31 -6.48 7.21
C TYR A 99 -4.34 -6.82 8.70
N ALA A 100 -3.79 -5.98 9.58
CA ALA A 100 -3.79 -6.25 11.01
C ALA A 100 -5.21 -6.49 11.56
N LYS A 101 -6.17 -5.65 11.18
CA LYS A 101 -7.59 -5.82 11.57
C LYS A 101 -8.26 -7.04 10.95
N THR A 102 -7.76 -7.52 9.82
CA THR A 102 -8.30 -8.70 9.14
C THR A 102 -7.75 -9.99 9.75
N TYR A 103 -6.46 -10.04 10.06
CA TYR A 103 -5.79 -11.24 10.56
C TYR A 103 -5.88 -11.40 12.07
N TYR A 104 -5.91 -10.30 12.83
CA TYR A 104 -5.91 -10.32 14.29
C TYR A 104 -7.27 -9.85 14.83
N LYS A 105 -8.00 -10.77 15.47
CA LYS A 105 -9.30 -10.48 16.08
C LYS A 105 -9.15 -9.41 17.17
N ASN A 106 -10.02 -8.40 17.14
CA ASN A 106 -10.01 -7.26 18.07
C ASN A 106 -8.68 -6.48 18.09
N PHE A 107 -7.99 -6.41 16.95
CA PHE A 107 -6.76 -5.63 16.84
C PHE A 107 -7.01 -4.14 17.04
N GLU A 108 -6.32 -3.56 18.02
CA GLU A 108 -6.29 -2.13 18.30
C GLU A 108 -4.85 -1.70 18.56
N ASP A 109 -4.38 -0.71 17.80
CA ASP A 109 -3.09 -0.07 18.02
C ASP A 109 -3.24 1.44 17.82
N PRO A 110 -3.28 2.24 18.91
CA PRO A 110 -3.46 3.69 18.82
C PRO A 110 -2.38 4.39 17.99
N ILE A 111 -1.15 3.86 17.99
CA ILE A 111 -0.03 4.46 17.26
C ILE A 111 -0.27 4.29 15.76
N LEU A 112 -0.62 3.08 15.33
CA LEU A 112 -0.89 2.81 13.91
C LEU A 112 -2.13 3.55 13.40
N GLU A 113 -3.19 3.63 14.21
CA GLU A 113 -4.38 4.42 13.90
C GLU A 113 -4.08 5.91 13.77
N ASP A 114 -3.26 6.47 14.67
CA ASP A 114 -2.86 7.87 14.60
C ASP A 114 -1.96 8.15 13.40
N CYS A 115 -1.09 7.22 13.02
CA CYS A 115 -0.32 7.34 11.78
C CYS A 115 -1.26 7.45 10.58
N VAL A 116 -2.23 6.54 10.45
CA VAL A 116 -3.20 6.56 9.35
C VAL A 116 -3.98 7.88 9.28
N LYS A 117 -4.35 8.47 10.43
CA LYS A 117 -5.08 9.76 10.47
C LYS A 117 -4.22 10.96 10.08
N GLN A 118 -2.93 10.94 10.42
CA GLN A 118 -2.05 12.10 10.23
C GLN A 118 -1.42 12.16 8.83
N HIS A 119 -1.38 11.04 8.10
CA HIS A 119 -0.80 10.98 6.76
C HIS A 119 -1.82 11.35 5.70
N GLN A 120 -1.40 12.18 4.74
CA GLN A 120 -2.26 12.65 3.67
C GLN A 120 -1.86 12.04 2.33
N TYR A 121 -2.87 11.65 1.56
CA TYR A 121 -2.75 11.06 0.22
C TYR A 121 -3.86 11.63 -0.65
N ALA A 122 -3.54 11.95 -1.90
CA ALA A 122 -4.48 12.61 -2.81
C ALA A 122 -5.53 11.63 -3.36
N HIS A 123 -5.11 10.39 -3.67
CA HIS A 123 -5.99 9.39 -4.27
C HIS A 123 -5.47 7.97 -4.04
N TYR A 124 -6.40 7.02 -3.98
CA TYR A 124 -6.11 5.59 -3.89
C TYR A 124 -6.52 4.86 -5.18
N PHE A 125 -5.62 4.04 -5.71
CA PHE A 125 -5.94 3.07 -6.74
C PHE A 125 -6.10 1.69 -6.10
N LEU A 126 -7.35 1.22 -6.02
CA LEU A 126 -7.68 -0.11 -5.50
C LEU A 126 -7.51 -1.14 -6.62
N THR A 127 -6.51 -2.01 -6.52
CA THR A 127 -6.21 -2.99 -7.57
C THR A 127 -7.06 -4.26 -7.44
N CYS A 128 -7.77 -4.62 -8.51
CA CYS A 128 -8.67 -5.78 -8.55
C CYS A 128 -7.91 -7.13 -8.54
N ILE A 129 -8.63 -8.19 -8.19
CA ILE A 129 -8.14 -9.58 -8.04
C ILE A 129 -8.23 -10.41 -9.33
N ASP A 130 -8.45 -9.78 -10.47
CA ASP A 130 -8.57 -10.43 -11.77
C ASP A 130 -7.21 -10.84 -12.39
N THR A 131 -6.11 -10.55 -11.69
CA THR A 131 -4.80 -11.16 -11.96
C THR A 131 -4.72 -12.57 -11.39
N PRO A 132 -4.00 -13.51 -12.05
CA PRO A 132 -3.71 -14.82 -11.46
C PRO A 132 -3.06 -14.66 -10.09
N TRP A 133 -3.44 -15.54 -9.14
CA TRP A 133 -2.74 -15.61 -7.87
C TRP A 133 -1.39 -16.30 -8.09
N VAL A 134 -0.34 -15.77 -7.45
CA VAL A 134 1.03 -16.30 -7.58
C VAL A 134 1.46 -16.79 -6.20
N PRO A 135 1.73 -18.10 -6.01
CA PRO A 135 2.21 -18.60 -4.73
C PRO A 135 3.59 -18.05 -4.39
N ASP A 136 3.79 -17.74 -3.10
CA ASP A 136 5.11 -17.63 -2.49
C ASP A 136 5.01 -17.90 -0.98
N ASP A 137 6.16 -17.90 -0.30
CA ASP A 137 6.29 -18.29 1.10
C ASP A 137 5.44 -17.45 2.08
N LEU A 138 5.06 -16.23 1.70
CA LEU A 138 4.37 -15.30 2.59
C LEU A 138 2.87 -15.19 2.33
N ARG A 139 2.35 -15.83 1.28
CA ARG A 139 0.96 -15.67 0.81
C ARG A 139 0.08 -16.83 1.23
N ASP A 140 -1.01 -16.54 1.93
CA ASP A 140 -1.79 -17.56 2.65
C ASP A 140 -3.30 -17.59 2.34
N LYS A 141 -3.84 -16.65 1.55
CA LYS A 141 -5.28 -16.53 1.26
C LYS A 141 -5.68 -16.66 -0.22
N PRO A 142 -5.29 -17.74 -0.94
CA PRO A 142 -5.62 -17.91 -2.37
C PRO A 142 -7.13 -18.02 -2.65
N HIS A 143 -7.91 -18.50 -1.69
CA HIS A 143 -9.36 -18.74 -1.84
C HIS A 143 -10.25 -17.59 -1.31
N GLU A 144 -9.68 -16.68 -0.52
CA GLU A 144 -10.41 -15.58 0.12
C GLU A 144 -10.22 -14.24 -0.61
N ARG A 145 -9.69 -14.25 -1.83
CA ARG A 145 -9.35 -13.02 -2.58
C ARG A 145 -10.53 -12.05 -2.73
N LYS A 146 -11.76 -12.58 -2.93
CA LYS A 146 -12.98 -11.76 -3.04
C LYS A 146 -13.32 -11.05 -1.73
N GLU A 147 -13.22 -11.77 -0.62
CA GLU A 147 -13.46 -11.25 0.72
C GLU A 147 -12.41 -10.19 1.08
N MET A 148 -11.13 -10.50 0.84
CA MET A 148 -10.04 -9.54 1.01
C MET A 148 -10.26 -8.28 0.16
N PHE A 149 -10.69 -8.40 -1.09
CA PHE A 149 -11.00 -7.23 -1.91
C PHE A 149 -12.12 -6.37 -1.30
N ALA A 150 -13.22 -7.01 -0.86
CA ALA A 150 -14.33 -6.31 -0.21
C ALA A 150 -13.90 -5.59 1.08
N ILE A 151 -13.07 -6.20 1.91
CA ILE A 151 -12.52 -5.58 3.13
C ILE A 151 -11.70 -4.33 2.79
N PHE A 152 -10.85 -4.41 1.77
CA PHE A 152 -10.03 -3.28 1.32
C PHE A 152 -10.91 -2.16 0.75
N GLU A 153 -11.93 -2.49 -0.04
CA GLU A 153 -12.86 -1.48 -0.56
C GLU A 153 -13.65 -0.79 0.57
N GLU A 154 -14.21 -1.56 1.50
CA GLU A 154 -14.95 -1.04 2.67
C GLU A 154 -14.06 -0.14 3.54
N THR A 155 -12.77 -0.46 3.64
CA THR A 155 -11.79 0.37 4.36
C THR A 155 -11.66 1.77 3.74
N LEU A 156 -11.68 1.88 2.40
CA LEU A 156 -11.61 3.17 1.71
C LEU A 156 -12.94 3.93 1.84
N ILE A 157 -14.07 3.23 1.70
CA ILE A 157 -15.42 3.79 1.83
C ILE A 157 -15.62 4.38 3.23
N SER A 158 -15.37 3.58 4.28
CA SER A 158 -15.55 4.00 5.68
C SER A 158 -14.67 5.18 6.08
N ARG A 159 -13.54 5.39 5.40
CA ARG A 159 -12.64 6.52 5.61
C ARG A 159 -12.97 7.74 4.76
N GLY A 160 -13.88 7.63 3.80
CA GLY A 160 -14.24 8.73 2.90
C GLY A 160 -13.08 9.23 2.03
N VAL A 161 -12.12 8.35 1.71
CA VAL A 161 -10.99 8.72 0.83
C VAL A 161 -11.35 8.57 -0.64
N SER A 162 -10.82 9.45 -1.48
CA SER A 162 -11.01 9.35 -2.93
C SER A 162 -10.29 8.12 -3.47
N TYR A 163 -11.00 7.26 -4.21
CA TYR A 163 -10.40 6.07 -4.80
C TYR A 163 -10.95 5.72 -6.18
N THR A 164 -10.23 4.86 -6.89
CA THR A 164 -10.66 4.26 -8.16
C THR A 164 -10.25 2.81 -8.22
N VAL A 165 -11.19 1.93 -8.54
CA VAL A 165 -10.90 0.52 -8.80
C VAL A 165 -10.22 0.37 -10.15
N LEU A 166 -9.08 -0.33 -10.17
CA LEU A 166 -8.35 -0.68 -11.37
C LEU A 166 -8.50 -2.16 -11.66
N LYS A 167 -9.10 -2.46 -12.82
CA LYS A 167 -9.40 -3.80 -13.31
C LYS A 167 -8.82 -3.96 -14.73
N GLY A 168 -8.57 -5.20 -15.13
CA GLY A 168 -8.04 -5.59 -16.43
C GLY A 168 -6.56 -5.93 -16.39
N ASN A 169 -5.96 -6.05 -17.56
CA ASN A 169 -4.52 -6.22 -17.72
C ASN A 169 -3.76 -4.93 -17.39
N LEU A 170 -2.42 -5.00 -17.36
CA LEU A 170 -1.56 -3.87 -17.01
C LEU A 170 -1.82 -2.63 -17.88
N THR A 171 -2.03 -2.81 -19.19
CA THR A 171 -2.27 -1.71 -20.14
C THR A 171 -3.58 -0.99 -19.82
N GLU A 172 -4.66 -1.73 -19.58
CA GLU A 172 -5.98 -1.18 -19.24
C GLU A 172 -5.92 -0.40 -17.92
N ARG A 173 -5.29 -0.99 -16.89
CA ARG A 173 -5.10 -0.36 -15.59
C ARG A 173 -4.27 0.92 -15.69
N LEU A 174 -3.17 0.90 -16.45
CA LEU A 174 -2.35 2.08 -16.70
C LEU A 174 -3.11 3.19 -17.42
N GLN A 175 -3.88 2.85 -18.47
CA GLN A 175 -4.69 3.82 -19.19
C GLN A 175 -5.71 4.49 -18.27
N LYS A 176 -6.41 3.69 -17.45
CA LYS A 176 -7.38 4.22 -16.48
C LYS A 176 -6.71 5.09 -15.42
N ALA A 177 -5.61 4.62 -14.81
CA ALA A 177 -4.88 5.37 -13.79
C ALA A 177 -4.41 6.73 -14.34
N LYS A 178 -3.79 6.76 -15.52
CA LYS A 178 -3.38 8.01 -16.17
C LYS A 178 -4.53 8.96 -16.47
N SER A 179 -5.71 8.43 -16.82
CA SER A 179 -6.90 9.25 -17.05
C SER A 179 -7.35 9.96 -15.77
N ILE A 180 -7.30 9.28 -14.63
CA ILE A 180 -7.64 9.86 -13.32
C ILE A 180 -6.57 10.86 -12.87
N LEU A 181 -5.30 10.54 -13.07
CA LEU A 181 -4.20 11.45 -12.70
C LEU A 181 -4.23 12.78 -13.46
N LYS A 182 -4.88 12.86 -14.62
CA LYS A 182 -5.09 14.12 -15.37
C LYS A 182 -6.18 15.02 -14.77
N THR A 183 -6.99 14.49 -13.87
CA THR A 183 -8.13 15.20 -13.26
C THR A 183 -7.91 15.53 -11.79
N LEU A 184 -6.78 15.08 -11.21
CA LEU A 184 -6.30 15.50 -9.90
C LEU A 184 -5.52 16.80 -10.04
#